data_AF-A0A6L6WER3-F1
#
_entry.id   AF-A0A6L6WER3-F1
#
_cell.length_a   1.000
_cell.length_b   1.000
_cell.length_c   1.000
_cell.angle_alpha   90.00
_cell.angle_beta   90.00
_cell.angle_gamma   90.00
#
_symmetry.space_group_name_H-M   'P 1'
#
loop_
_entity.id
_entity.type
_entity.pdbx_description
1 polymer ?
#
loop_
_entity_poly.entity_id
_entity_poly.type
_entity_poly.pdbx_seq_one_letter_code
_entity_poly.pdbx_strand_id
1 'polypeptide(L)'
;MEMLVLILVGLGASVLAHMLSLRRLYSVLLVLLVLAGGLYAAIHWYVGTLEGWDGLTLAIFALIAVMPFGAGLILGGLTGWMHLRWQTKRNT
;
A
#
# COMPACT_ATOMS: atom_id res chain seq x y z
N MET A 1 19.58 -2.12 8.82
CA MET A 1 19.01 -0.77 8.54
C MET A 1 17.77 -0.87 7.65
N GLU A 2 17.75 -1.76 6.67
CA GLU A 2 16.64 -1.92 5.70
C GLU A 2 15.29 -2.30 6.35
N MET A 3 15.28 -3.21 7.33
CA MET A 3 14.04 -3.63 7.99
C MET A 3 13.26 -2.48 8.66
N LEU A 4 13.96 -1.51 9.26
CA LEU A 4 13.33 -0.34 9.86
C LEU A 4 12.68 0.56 8.81
N VAL A 5 13.30 0.69 7.64
CA VAL A 5 12.76 1.48 6.52
C VAL A 5 11.45 0.87 6.03
N LEU A 6 11.39 -0.45 5.87
CA LEU A 6 10.17 -1.14 5.42
C LEU A 6 9.01 -0.99 6.41
N ILE A 7 9.32 -1.10 7.70
CA ILE A 7 8.35 -0.90 8.78
C ILE A 7 7.85 0.55 8.78
N LEU A 8 8.74 1.52 8.65
CA LEU A 8 8.38 2.95 8.60
C LEU A 8 7.55 3.29 7.36
N VAL A 9 7.87 2.73 6.20
CA VAL A 9 7.10 2.92 4.96
C VAL A 9 5.70 2.34 5.11
N GLY A 10 5.57 1.12 5.65
CA GLY A 10 4.28 0.49 5.90
C GLY A 10 3.44 1.26 6.93
N LEU A 11 4.05 1.67 8.05
CA LEU A 11 3.40 2.51 9.06
C LEU A 11 2.96 3.86 8.50
N GLY A 12 3.83 4.55 7.76
CA GLY A 12 3.51 5.84 7.15
C GLY A 12 2.35 5.73 6.17
N ALA A 13 2.37 4.71 5.29
CA ALA A 13 1.26 4.42 4.39
C ALA A 13 -0.04 4.12 5.14
N SER A 14 0.03 3.38 6.26
CA SER A 14 -1.14 3.09 7.10
C SER A 14 -1.74 4.32 7.75
N VAL A 15 -0.92 5.21 8.31
CA VAL A 15 -1.39 6.46 8.93
C VAL A 15 -2.02 7.36 7.88
N LEU A 16 -1.40 7.48 6.71
CA LEU A 16 -1.92 8.27 5.60
C LEU A 16 -3.26 7.72 5.10
N ALA A 17 -3.35 6.41 4.89
CA ALA A 17 -4.58 5.76 4.47
C ALA A 17 -5.71 5.88 5.51
N HIS A 18 -5.36 5.78 6.79
CA HIS A 18 -6.29 6.00 7.89
C HIS A 18 -6.86 7.42 7.85
N MET A 19 -6.00 8.43 7.73
CA MET A 19 -6.41 9.84 7.64
C MET A 19 -7.26 10.13 6.40
N LEU A 20 -6.92 9.55 5.24
CA LEU A 20 -7.72 9.67 4.02
C LEU A 20 -9.11 9.06 4.18
N SER A 21 -9.17 7.88 4.80
CA SER A 21 -10.43 7.20 5.08
C SER A 21 -11.32 8.03 6.00
N LEU A 22 -10.77 8.64 7.07
CA LEU A 22 -11.52 9.53 7.96
C LEU A 22 -12.10 10.74 7.21
N ARG A 23 -11.37 11.26 6.22
CA ARG A 23 -11.83 12.35 5.33
C ARG A 23 -12.80 11.87 4.23
N ARG A 24 -13.18 10.59 4.22
CA ARG A 24 -14.01 9.93 3.20
C ARG A 24 -13.44 10.02 1.77
N LEU A 25 -12.12 10.23 1.64
CA LEU A 25 -11.42 10.31 0.36
C LEU A 25 -11.08 8.91 -0.17
N TYR A 26 -12.08 8.04 -0.21
CA TYR A 26 -11.93 6.64 -0.66
C TYR A 26 -11.50 6.53 -2.13
N SER A 27 -11.88 7.50 -2.98
CA SER A 27 -11.43 7.57 -4.37
C SER A 27 -9.92 7.73 -4.47
N VAL A 28 -9.31 8.57 -3.63
CA VAL A 28 -7.86 8.79 -3.63
C VAL A 28 -7.13 7.55 -3.10
N LEU A 29 -7.67 6.90 -2.06
CA LEU A 29 -7.16 5.60 -1.59
C LEU A 29 -7.16 4.55 -2.69
N LEU A 30 -8.26 4.46 -3.44
CA LEU A 30 -8.39 3.52 -4.55
C LEU A 30 -7.41 3.84 -5.67
N VAL A 31 -7.21 5.11 -6.03
CA VAL A 31 -6.18 5.52 -7.01
C VAL A 31 -4.79 5.12 -6.54
N LEU A 32 -4.43 5.37 -5.28
CA LEU A 32 -3.12 4.97 -4.73
C LEU A 32 -2.93 3.45 -4.76
N LEU A 33 -3.99 2.69 -4.45
CA LEU A 33 -3.96 1.23 -4.51
C LEU A 33 -3.79 0.72 -5.95
N VAL A 34 -4.50 1.32 -6.92
CA VAL A 34 -4.38 0.98 -8.34
C VAL A 34 -2.99 1.33 -8.86
N LEU A 35 -2.42 2.48 -8.48
CA LEU A 35 -1.05 2.85 -8.86
C LEU A 35 -0.02 1.87 -8.27
N ALA A 36 -0.18 1.48 -7.00
CA ALA A 36 0.70 0.50 -6.37
C ALA A 36 0.61 -0.88 -7.04
N GLY A 37 -0.61 -1.35 -7.32
CA GLY A 37 -0.84 -2.61 -8.02
C GLY A 37 -0.36 -2.58 -9.48
N GLY A 38 -0.58 -1.46 -10.18
CA GLY A 38 -0.10 -1.24 -11.54
C GLY A 38 1.42 -1.19 -11.62
N LEU A 39 2.07 -0.55 -10.64
CA LEU A 39 3.53 -0.55 -10.53
C LEU A 39 4.07 -1.97 -10.28
N TYR A 40 3.44 -2.73 -9.38
CA TYR A 40 3.79 -4.14 -9.17
C TYR A 40 3.64 -4.96 -10.46
N ALA A 41 2.52 -4.82 -11.16
CA ALA A 41 2.27 -5.55 -12.41
C ALA A 41 3.25 -5.17 -13.52
N ALA A 42 3.58 -3.88 -13.65
CA ALA A 42 4.57 -3.40 -14.61
C ALA A 42 5.96 -3.97 -14.31
N ILE A 43 6.36 -4.01 -13.03
CA ILE A 43 7.64 -4.59 -12.64
C ILE A 43 7.64 -6.10 -12.86
N HIS A 44 6.56 -6.80 -12.48
CA HIS A 44 6.44 -8.24 -12.70
C HIS A 44 6.50 -8.60 -14.19
N TRP A 45 5.86 -7.81 -15.05
CA TRP A 45 5.96 -7.95 -16.50
C TRP A 45 7.40 -7.74 -17.00
N TYR A 46 8.03 -6.63 -16.57
CA TYR A 46 9.39 -6.27 -16.98
C TYR A 46 10.44 -7.30 -16.53
N VAL A 47 10.28 -7.85 -15.33
CA VAL A 47 11.10 -8.96 -14.82
C VAL A 47 10.94 -10.20 -15.69
N GLY A 48 9.71 -10.53 -16.12
CA GLY A 48 9.47 -11.67 -17.01
C GLY A 48 10.12 -11.53 -18.39
N THR A 49 10.43 -10.30 -18.82
CA THR A 49 11.13 -10.03 -20.09
C THR A 49 12.66 -10.01 -19.96
N LEU A 50 13.19 -10.01 -18.74
CA LEU A 50 14.62 -10.00 -18.48
C LEU A 50 15.13 -11.42 -18.19
N GLU A 51 16.03 -11.92 -19.02
CA GLU A 51 16.75 -13.16 -18.72
C GLU A 51 17.95 -12.86 -17.79
N GLY A 52 18.04 -13.57 -16.66
CA GLY A 52 19.20 -13.52 -15.76
C GLY A 52 18.95 -12.89 -14.38
N TRP A 53 20.04 -12.67 -13.64
CA TRP A 53 20.05 -12.28 -12.23
C TRP A 53 19.54 -10.83 -11.98
N ASP A 54 19.57 -9.98 -13.00
CA ASP A 54 19.11 -8.58 -12.91
C ASP A 54 17.59 -8.49 -12.78
N GLY A 55 16.85 -9.36 -13.49
CA GLY A 55 15.40 -9.47 -13.36
C GLY A 55 14.99 -9.92 -11.96
N LEU A 56 15.69 -10.91 -11.38
CA LEU A 56 15.44 -11.39 -10.03
C LEU A 56 15.66 -10.29 -8.98
N THR A 57 16.78 -9.55 -9.10
CA THR A 57 17.13 -8.47 -8.17
C THR A 57 16.08 -7.36 -8.19
N LEU A 58 15.62 -6.96 -9.38
CA LEU A 58 14.60 -5.94 -9.55
C LEU A 58 13.24 -6.39 -8.98
N ALA A 59 12.87 -7.66 -9.17
CA ALA A 59 11.64 -8.23 -8.63
C ALA A 59 11.63 -8.19 -7.09
N ILE A 60 12.75 -8.56 -6.47
CA ILE A 60 12.91 -8.56 -5.02
C ILE A 60 12.83 -7.13 -4.48
N PHE A 61 13.52 -6.18 -5.12
CA PHE A 61 13.47 -4.77 -4.71
C PHE A 61 12.05 -4.19 -4.79
N ALA A 62 11.33 -4.53 -5.87
CA ALA A 62 9.96 -4.10 -6.06
C ALA A 62 9.00 -4.72 -5.06
N LEU A 63 9.12 -6.02 -4.78
CA LEU A 63 8.33 -6.70 -3.75
C LEU A 63 8.55 -6.05 -2.38
N ILE A 64 9.82 -5.82 -2.02
CA ILE A 64 10.20 -5.22 -0.75
C ILE A 64 9.67 -3.78 -0.63
N ALA A 65 9.63 -2.99 -1.69
CA ALA A 65 9.12 -1.63 -1.65
C ALA A 65 7.58 -1.55 -1.70
N VAL A 66 6.96 -2.31 -2.61
CA VAL A 66 5.52 -2.20 -2.92
C VAL A 66 4.66 -2.95 -1.91
N MET A 67 5.11 -4.09 -1.36
CA MET A 67 4.30 -4.85 -0.39
C MET A 67 4.05 -4.09 0.91
N PRO A 68 5.04 -3.51 1.61
CA PRO A 68 4.80 -2.79 2.85
C PRO A 68 3.90 -1.57 2.62
N PHE A 69 4.10 -0.88 1.50
CA PHE A 69 3.27 0.27 1.12
C PHE A 69 1.81 -0.14 0.88
N GLY A 70 1.58 -1.16 0.04
CA GLY A 70 0.25 -1.69 -0.24
C GLY A 70 -0.44 -2.24 1.00
N ALA A 71 0.27 -3.02 1.82
CA ALA A 71 -0.25 -3.54 3.09
C ALA A 71 -0.63 -2.41 4.06
N GLY A 72 0.21 -1.37 4.14
CA GLY A 72 -0.09 -0.17 4.90
C GLY A 72 -1.36 0.53 4.42
N LEU A 73 -1.50 0.74 3.11
CA LEU A 73 -2.71 1.36 2.54
C LEU A 73 -3.98 0.58 2.87
N ILE A 74 -3.95 -0.76 2.75
CA ILE A 74 -5.09 -1.63 3.04
C ILE A 74 -5.45 -1.55 4.53
N LEU A 75 -4.47 -1.75 5.43
CA LEU A 75 -4.70 -1.71 6.87
C LEU A 75 -5.17 -0.34 7.36
N GLY A 76 -4.55 0.73 6.88
CA GLY A 76 -4.95 2.10 7.21
C GLY A 76 -6.36 2.43 6.72
N GLY A 77 -6.69 2.08 5.48
CA GLY A 77 -8.03 2.27 4.92
C GLY A 77 -9.10 1.50 5.69
N LEU A 78 -8.83 0.22 6.01
CA LEU A 78 -9.75 -0.64 6.74
C LEU A 78 -10.03 -0.12 8.16
N THR A 79 -8.97 0.26 8.89
CA THR A 79 -9.09 0.80 10.25
C THR A 79 -9.84 2.13 10.26
N GLY A 80 -9.56 3.03 9.30
CA GLY A 80 -10.27 4.31 9.17
C GLY A 80 -11.75 4.12 8.83
N TRP A 81 -12.07 3.13 7.99
CA TRP A 81 -13.46 2.82 7.64
C TRP A 81 -14.23 2.22 8.83
N MET A 82 -13.62 1.28 9.55
CA MET A 82 -14.20 0.73 10.78
C MET A 82 -14.42 1.83 11.83
N HIS A 83 -13.49 2.78 11.96
CA HIS A 83 -13.62 3.92 12.87
C HIS A 83 -14.86 4.77 12.54
N LEU A 84 -15.04 5.14 11.27
CA LEU A 84 -16.21 5.89 10.82
C LEU A 84 -17.52 5.11 11.01
N ARG A 85 -17.51 3.80 10.73
CA ARG A 85 -18.67 2.93 10.93
C ARG A 85 -19.08 2.85 12.40
N TRP A 86 -18.10 2.82 13.31
CA TRP A 86 -18.35 2.80 14.74
C TRP A 86 -18.91 4.13 15.25
N GLN A 87 -18.37 5.26 14.80
CA GLN A 87 -18.91 6.59 15.14
C GLN A 87 -20.35 6.75 14.63
N THR A 88 -20.64 6.29 13.41
CA THR A 88 -21.99 6.35 12.84
C THR A 88 -22.99 5.57 13.68
N LYS A 89 -22.62 4.37 14.17
CA LYS A 89 -23.47 3.54 15.05
C LYS A 89 -23.68 4.11 16.46
N ARG A 90 -22.79 4.98 16.95
CA ARG A 90 -22.92 5.62 18.26
C ARG A 90 -23.78 6.88 18.23
N ASN A 91 -23.89 7.52 17.07
CA ASN A 91 -24.63 8.76 16.88
C ASN A 91 -26.06 8.54 16.36
N THR A 92 -26.50 7.29 16.21
CA THR A 92 -27.87 6.85 15.88
C THR A 92 -28.44 6.07 17.05
#